data_AF-A0A418MSR4-F1
#
_entry.id   AF-A0A418MSR4-F1
#
_cell.length_a   1.000
_cell.length_b   1.000
_cell.length_c   1.000
_cell.angle_alpha   90.00
_cell.angle_beta   90.00
_cell.angle_gamma   90.00
#
_symmetry.space_group_name_H-M   'P 1'
#
loop_
_entity.id
_entity.type
_entity.pdbx_description
1 polymer ?
#
loop_
_entity_poly.entity_id
_entity_poly.type
_entity_poly.pdbx_seq_one_letter_code
_entity_poly.pdbx_strand_id
1 'polypeptide(L)'
;MRCSHLRLDPRGYPIIAVIPQEPGEEDYGALSEQRKLVLAAYDLCAVCAMPFRDELRWQVTFDDQLQHMGETPTFNEAPEHEVCALYAAQVCPFVSSPHARLGDAQRKGQRRAETLVLAGFDSTAAVYGHDSELQVGKSILMFDMAGLRRTHRLTGADDARQVYEAALLDEVPIQLDDAEQRIVDLLCAPTPEEGEDPGAVMAGATWFIGAAFCPRIRQVQAMNKFAEAKDDLYFQLAANFLFEPDKMAEWEDASDPSTAAAVSWFRTRESLPTVLQQWRVAGARRVRDSRGRRPRLSDAAIVSQRDEAAIRRRQEAESALRKGRRKKR
;
A
#
# COMPACT_ATOMS: atom_id res chain seq x y z
N MET A 1 -14.68 -13.19 1.78
CA MET A 1 -13.24 -13.29 2.13
C MET A 1 -12.52 -12.23 1.31
N ARG A 2 -11.65 -11.38 1.90
CA ARG A 2 -11.05 -10.21 1.21
C ARG A 2 -10.30 -10.51 -0.08
N CYS A 3 -9.88 -11.75 -0.31
CA CYS A 3 -9.10 -12.13 -1.46
C CYS A 3 -9.95 -12.75 -2.60
N SER A 4 -11.28 -12.84 -2.46
CA SER A 4 -12.12 -13.59 -3.41
C SER A 4 -12.23 -12.96 -4.79
N HIS A 5 -11.93 -11.66 -4.93
CA HIS A 5 -11.89 -10.96 -6.22
C HIS A 5 -10.53 -11.07 -6.91
N LEU A 6 -9.50 -11.58 -6.23
CA LEU A 6 -8.16 -11.68 -6.78
C LEU A 6 -8.09 -12.83 -7.78
N ARG A 7 -7.27 -12.62 -8.82
CA ARG A 7 -6.88 -13.68 -9.75
C ARG A 7 -6.18 -14.81 -8.99
N LEU A 8 -6.44 -16.05 -9.41
CA LEU A 8 -5.76 -17.23 -8.89
C LEU A 8 -4.62 -17.63 -9.82
N ASP A 9 -3.52 -18.10 -9.24
CA ASP A 9 -2.45 -18.77 -9.98
C ASP A 9 -2.89 -20.18 -10.42
N PRO A 10 -2.12 -20.89 -11.28
CA PRO A 10 -2.45 -22.24 -11.73
C PRO A 10 -2.59 -23.29 -10.62
N ARG A 11 -2.10 -23.01 -9.40
CA ARG A 11 -2.21 -23.89 -8.23
C ARG A 11 -3.47 -23.57 -7.40
N GLY A 12 -4.19 -22.50 -7.73
CA GLY A 12 -5.39 -22.04 -7.04
C GLY A 12 -5.13 -21.07 -5.89
N TYR A 13 -3.92 -20.52 -5.75
CA TYR A 13 -3.62 -19.51 -4.73
C TYR A 13 -3.93 -18.10 -5.25
N PRO A 14 -4.50 -17.21 -4.41
CA PRO A 14 -4.71 -15.83 -4.80
C PRO A 14 -3.38 -15.10 -5.02
N ILE A 15 -3.27 -14.44 -6.16
CA ILE A 15 -2.12 -13.59 -6.49
C ILE A 15 -2.35 -12.25 -5.79
N ILE A 16 -1.67 -12.08 -4.66
CA ILE A 16 -1.87 -10.92 -3.79
C ILE A 16 -1.41 -9.61 -4.45
N ALA A 17 -1.98 -8.49 -4.02
CA ALA A 17 -1.91 -7.23 -4.73
C ALA A 17 -0.49 -6.65 -4.92
N VAL A 18 0.48 -7.00 -4.07
CA VAL A 18 1.88 -6.54 -4.17
C VAL A 18 2.76 -7.39 -5.09
N ILE A 19 2.34 -8.62 -5.41
CA ILE A 19 3.08 -9.56 -6.26
C ILE A 19 2.92 -9.14 -7.73
N PRO A 20 4.01 -9.15 -8.55
CA PRO A 20 3.91 -8.98 -9.99
C PRO A 20 2.84 -9.92 -10.59
N GLN A 21 2.00 -9.40 -11.46
CA GLN A 21 0.88 -10.13 -12.06
C GLN A 21 1.00 -10.29 -13.56
N GLU A 22 2.21 -10.12 -14.10
CA GLU A 22 2.50 -10.52 -15.48
C GLU A 22 2.12 -12.01 -15.66
N PRO A 23 1.25 -12.35 -16.64
CA PRO A 23 0.76 -13.72 -16.78
C PRO A 23 1.89 -14.74 -16.96
N GLY A 24 1.96 -15.72 -16.07
CA GLY A 24 2.97 -16.79 -16.12
C GLY A 24 4.29 -16.47 -15.42
N GLU A 25 4.47 -15.23 -14.93
CA GLU A 25 5.66 -14.76 -14.22
C GLU A 25 5.32 -14.38 -12.76
N GLU A 26 4.33 -15.06 -12.15
CA GLU A 26 3.93 -14.79 -10.76
C GLU A 26 5.04 -15.17 -9.75
N ASP A 27 5.86 -14.19 -9.36
CA ASP A 27 6.95 -14.37 -8.39
C ASP A 27 6.53 -14.01 -6.96
N TYR A 28 6.05 -15.01 -6.21
CA TYR A 28 5.74 -14.87 -4.77
C TYR A 28 6.97 -14.64 -3.87
N GLY A 29 8.19 -14.74 -4.42
CA GLY A 29 9.44 -14.45 -3.72
C GLY A 29 9.91 -12.99 -3.82
N ALA A 30 9.24 -12.17 -4.64
CA ALA A 30 9.60 -10.78 -4.85
C ALA A 30 8.38 -9.85 -4.74
N LEU A 31 8.59 -8.68 -4.12
CA LEU A 31 7.58 -7.63 -4.04
C LEU A 31 7.86 -6.57 -5.10
N SER A 32 6.83 -6.16 -5.84
CA SER A 32 6.99 -5.12 -6.87
C SER A 32 6.99 -3.71 -6.27
N GLU A 33 8.08 -2.97 -6.45
CA GLU A 33 8.16 -1.56 -6.02
C GLU A 33 7.16 -0.66 -6.79
N GLN A 34 6.80 -1.01 -8.03
CA GLN A 34 5.74 -0.34 -8.78
C GLN A 34 4.38 -0.54 -8.13
N ARG A 35 4.07 -1.77 -7.72
CA ARG A 35 2.81 -2.07 -7.04
C ARG A 35 2.77 -1.41 -5.68
N LYS A 36 3.87 -1.42 -4.91
CA LYS A 36 3.98 -0.67 -3.64
C LYS A 36 3.70 0.82 -3.81
N LEU A 37 4.18 1.45 -4.89
CA LEU A 37 3.90 2.86 -5.18
C LEU A 37 2.39 3.10 -5.37
N VAL A 38 1.73 2.23 -6.14
CA VAL A 38 0.28 2.30 -6.39
C VAL A 38 -0.51 2.11 -5.09
N LEU A 39 -0.17 1.08 -4.32
CA LEU A 39 -0.79 0.79 -3.04
C LEU A 39 -0.63 1.96 -2.06
N ALA A 40 0.53 2.62 -2.04
CA ALA A 40 0.79 3.80 -1.22
C ALA A 40 0.00 5.03 -1.70
N ALA A 41 -0.10 5.24 -3.02
CA ALA A 41 -0.79 6.39 -3.61
C ALA A 41 -2.29 6.39 -3.28
N TYR A 42 -2.90 5.21 -3.30
CA TYR A 42 -4.33 5.00 -3.05
C TYR A 42 -4.66 4.53 -1.63
N ASP A 43 -3.65 4.29 -0.78
CA ASP A 43 -3.79 3.75 0.59
C ASP A 43 -4.58 2.42 0.63
N LEU A 44 -4.03 1.45 -0.12
CA LEU A 44 -4.60 0.12 -0.33
C LEU A 44 -3.79 -0.96 0.39
N CYS A 45 -4.48 -2.03 0.77
CA CYS A 45 -3.87 -3.20 1.37
C CYS A 45 -3.00 -3.97 0.36
N ALA A 46 -1.78 -4.33 0.78
CA ALA A 46 -0.82 -5.06 -0.05
C ALA A 46 -1.24 -6.49 -0.42
N VAL A 47 -2.24 -7.04 0.29
CA VAL A 47 -2.78 -8.37 0.00
C VAL A 47 -3.97 -8.30 -0.95
N CYS A 48 -4.99 -7.52 -0.61
CA CYS A 48 -6.28 -7.55 -1.31
C CYS A 48 -6.55 -6.35 -2.23
N ALA A 49 -5.65 -5.37 -2.32
CA ALA A 49 -5.82 -4.12 -3.07
C ALA A 49 -7.00 -3.24 -2.62
N MET A 50 -7.78 -3.61 -1.61
CA MET A 50 -8.89 -2.78 -1.12
C MET A 50 -8.37 -1.65 -0.22
N PRO A 51 -9.06 -0.49 -0.17
CA PRO A 51 -8.67 0.64 0.66
C PRO A 51 -8.75 0.32 2.15
N PHE A 52 -7.91 0.98 2.96
CA PHE A 52 -7.90 0.79 4.40
C PHE A 52 -9.14 1.32 5.11
N ARG A 53 -9.78 2.37 4.56
CA ARG A 53 -10.79 3.15 5.30
C ARG A 53 -10.22 3.55 6.68
N ASP A 54 -10.96 3.28 7.75
CA ASP A 54 -10.56 3.51 9.15
C ASP A 54 -9.82 2.33 9.79
N GLU A 55 -9.57 1.25 9.05
CA GLU A 55 -8.81 0.12 9.58
C GLU A 55 -7.35 0.48 9.85
N LEU A 56 -6.74 -0.27 10.76
CA LEU A 56 -5.32 -0.16 11.02
C LEU A 56 -4.54 -0.72 9.83
N ARG A 57 -3.38 -0.13 9.59
CA ARG A 57 -2.38 -0.59 8.63
C ARG A 57 -1.44 -1.55 9.35
N TRP A 58 -1.60 -2.83 9.10
CA TRP A 58 -0.82 -3.87 9.76
C TRP A 58 0.48 -4.13 9.02
N GLN A 59 1.55 -4.31 9.79
CA GLN A 59 2.86 -4.70 9.30
C GLN A 59 3.31 -5.99 9.96
N VAL A 60 4.03 -6.79 9.18
CA VAL A 60 4.66 -8.03 9.61
C VAL A 60 6.06 -7.71 10.10
N THR A 61 6.44 -8.19 11.30
CA THR A 61 7.81 -8.14 11.79
C THR A 61 8.16 -9.35 12.63
N PHE A 62 9.45 -9.64 12.71
CA PHE A 62 10.00 -10.68 13.58
C PHE A 62 10.69 -10.09 14.82
N ASP A 63 10.63 -8.77 14.98
CA ASP A 63 11.07 -8.05 16.17
C ASP A 63 9.89 -7.94 17.16
N ASP A 64 10.02 -8.55 18.33
CA ASP A 64 9.01 -8.49 19.38
C ASP A 64 9.13 -7.26 20.28
N GLN A 65 10.08 -6.37 20.00
CA GLN A 65 10.34 -5.14 20.72
C GLN A 65 10.14 -3.90 19.84
N LEU A 66 8.92 -3.75 19.29
CA LEU A 66 8.53 -2.61 18.44
C LEU A 66 8.89 -1.22 19.01
N GLN A 67 8.90 -1.06 20.35
CA GLN A 67 9.32 0.19 20.98
C GLN A 67 10.77 0.61 20.65
N HIS A 68 11.64 -0.33 20.28
CA HIS A 68 13.02 -0.03 19.88
C HIS A 68 13.14 0.47 18.44
N MET A 69 12.08 0.33 17.64
CA MET A 69 12.05 0.82 16.26
C MET A 69 11.73 2.32 16.16
N GLY A 70 11.56 3.01 17.30
CA GLY A 70 11.28 4.45 17.36
C GLY A 70 9.78 4.80 17.31
N GLU A 71 9.47 6.10 17.32
CA GLU A 71 8.08 6.59 17.31
C GLU A 71 7.37 6.33 15.97
N THR A 72 8.14 6.32 14.88
CA THR A 72 7.68 6.04 13.51
C THR A 72 8.50 4.90 12.92
N PRO A 73 8.21 3.63 13.28
CA PRO A 73 8.93 2.48 12.76
C PRO A 73 8.79 2.39 11.23
N THR A 74 9.88 2.00 10.58
CA THR A 74 9.98 1.92 9.11
C THR A 74 9.97 0.47 8.63
N PHE A 75 9.20 0.19 7.59
CA PHE A 75 9.05 -1.12 6.97
C PHE A 75 9.32 -1.05 5.47
N ASN A 76 9.81 -2.13 4.88
CA ASN A 76 10.05 -2.25 3.43
C ASN A 76 8.86 -2.87 2.67
N GLU A 77 7.80 -3.22 3.37
CA GLU A 77 6.56 -3.79 2.83
C GLU A 77 5.42 -2.78 2.96
N ALA A 78 4.51 -2.80 1.98
CA ALA A 78 3.28 -2.03 2.06
C ALA A 78 2.35 -2.68 3.11
N PRO A 79 1.57 -1.87 3.86
CA PRO A 79 0.76 -2.41 4.93
C PRO A 79 -0.41 -3.27 4.45
N GLU A 80 -0.99 -4.01 5.38
CA GLU A 80 -2.08 -4.96 5.14
C GLU A 80 -3.26 -4.73 6.10
N HIS A 81 -4.47 -5.17 5.73
CA HIS A 81 -5.57 -5.26 6.70
C HIS A 81 -5.30 -6.35 7.74
N GLU A 82 -5.95 -6.29 8.90
CA GLU A 82 -5.75 -7.25 10.00
C GLU A 82 -5.97 -8.69 9.54
N VAL A 83 -7.11 -8.94 8.89
CA VAL A 83 -7.48 -10.27 8.37
C VAL A 83 -6.56 -10.73 7.25
N CYS A 84 -6.03 -9.80 6.45
CA CYS A 84 -5.09 -10.09 5.38
C CYS A 84 -3.72 -10.51 5.93
N ALA A 85 -3.20 -9.79 6.94
CA ALA A 85 -1.95 -10.13 7.61
C ALA A 85 -2.03 -11.45 8.37
N LEU A 86 -3.17 -11.71 9.03
CA LEU A 86 -3.41 -12.98 9.70
C LEU A 86 -3.58 -14.13 8.70
N TYR A 87 -4.18 -13.89 7.54
CA TYR A 87 -4.22 -14.88 6.45
C TYR A 87 -2.80 -15.17 5.92
N ALA A 88 -2.01 -14.13 5.61
CA ALA A 88 -0.63 -14.27 5.17
C ALA A 88 0.23 -15.03 6.19
N ALA A 89 0.04 -14.76 7.49
CA ALA A 89 0.72 -15.47 8.57
C ALA A 89 0.44 -16.99 8.62
N GLN A 90 -0.64 -17.45 8.00
CA GLN A 90 -0.97 -18.87 7.90
C GLN A 90 -0.44 -19.50 6.62
N VAL A 91 -0.51 -18.78 5.49
CA VAL A 91 -0.33 -19.39 4.16
C VAL A 91 0.98 -19.02 3.47
N CYS A 92 1.54 -17.84 3.75
CA CYS A 92 2.76 -17.39 3.08
C CYS A 92 3.97 -18.07 3.72
N PRO A 93 4.75 -18.89 3.00
CA PRO A 93 5.89 -19.59 3.59
C PRO A 93 6.90 -18.64 4.23
N PHE A 94 7.14 -17.47 3.63
CA PHE A 94 8.09 -16.46 4.13
C PHE A 94 7.66 -15.86 5.48
N VAL A 95 6.36 -15.84 5.76
CA VAL A 95 5.78 -15.29 6.99
C VAL A 95 5.47 -16.39 8.01
N SER A 96 4.99 -17.56 7.58
CA SER A 96 4.51 -18.63 8.45
C SER A 96 5.62 -19.61 8.88
N SER A 97 6.65 -19.81 8.05
CA SER A 97 7.73 -20.77 8.34
C SER A 97 9.03 -20.08 8.74
N PRO A 98 9.62 -20.42 9.90
CA PRO A 98 10.93 -19.89 10.30
C PRO A 98 12.08 -20.45 9.45
N HIS A 99 11.80 -21.49 8.66
CA HIS A 99 12.75 -22.16 7.76
C HIS A 99 12.64 -21.70 6.31
N ALA A 100 11.68 -20.83 5.99
CA ALA A 100 11.61 -20.25 4.66
C ALA A 100 12.88 -19.43 4.39
N ARG A 101 13.38 -19.53 3.16
CA ARG A 101 14.59 -18.84 2.73
C ARG A 101 14.41 -17.33 2.89
N LEU A 102 15.29 -16.68 3.65
CA LEU A 102 15.44 -15.23 3.60
C LEU A 102 16.06 -14.85 2.25
N GLY A 103 15.38 -13.98 1.50
CA GLY A 103 15.50 -13.86 0.03
C GLY A 103 16.85 -13.38 -0.51
N ASP A 104 17.77 -12.87 0.31
CA ASP A 104 19.08 -12.37 -0.12
C ASP A 104 20.23 -13.36 0.15
N ALA A 105 21.33 -13.17 -0.57
CA ALA A 105 22.51 -14.00 -0.44
C ALA A 105 23.17 -13.91 0.94
N GLN A 106 23.01 -12.79 1.66
CA GLN A 106 23.65 -12.56 2.95
C GLN A 106 22.98 -13.37 4.07
N ARG A 107 21.67 -13.60 3.97
CA ARG A 107 20.87 -14.35 4.95
C ARG A 107 20.55 -15.78 4.52
N LYS A 108 21.13 -16.26 3.41
CA LYS A 108 20.91 -17.62 2.91
C LYS A 108 21.25 -18.66 4.00
N GLY A 109 20.27 -19.51 4.35
CA GLY A 109 20.43 -20.57 5.35
C GLY A 109 20.27 -20.11 6.81
N GLN A 110 20.07 -18.81 7.06
CA GLN A 110 19.72 -18.33 8.39
C GLN A 110 18.26 -18.66 8.70
N ARG A 111 17.99 -18.97 9.97
CA ARG A 111 16.63 -19.17 10.49
C ARG A 111 16.16 -17.86 11.09
N ARG A 112 14.97 -17.39 10.70
CA ARG A 112 14.35 -16.24 11.37
C ARG A 112 13.82 -16.64 12.76
N ALA A 113 13.48 -15.66 13.59
CA ALA A 113 12.79 -15.91 14.85
C ALA A 113 11.49 -16.68 14.63
N GLU A 114 11.14 -17.58 15.55
CA GLU A 114 9.90 -18.38 15.47
C GLU A 114 8.66 -17.52 15.73
N THR A 115 8.79 -16.55 16.63
CA THR A 115 7.72 -15.61 16.93
C THR A 115 7.56 -14.61 15.80
N LEU A 116 6.33 -14.48 15.34
CA LEU A 116 5.89 -13.46 14.41
C LEU A 116 5.11 -12.39 15.17
N VAL A 117 5.34 -11.12 14.85
CA VAL A 117 4.58 -9.99 15.40
C VAL A 117 3.87 -9.30 14.24
N LEU A 118 2.56 -9.16 14.36
CA LEU A 118 1.77 -8.27 13.50
C LEU A 118 1.51 -6.99 14.29
N ALA A 119 1.83 -5.84 13.71
CA ALA A 119 1.71 -4.53 14.36
C ALA A 119 0.74 -3.64 13.59
N GLY A 120 -0.36 -3.23 14.22
CA GLY A 120 -1.39 -2.40 13.64
C GLY A 120 -1.20 -0.91 13.97
N PHE A 121 -1.09 -0.10 12.94
CA PHE A 121 -0.85 1.35 13.01
C PHE A 121 -2.05 2.16 12.53
N ASP A 122 -2.26 3.35 13.09
CA ASP A 122 -3.31 4.26 12.66
C ASP A 122 -3.15 4.69 11.20
N SER A 123 -1.91 4.91 10.75
CA SER A 123 -1.63 5.49 9.42
C SER A 123 -0.24 5.16 8.91
N THR A 124 -0.08 5.24 7.59
CA THR A 124 1.23 5.35 6.93
C THR A 124 1.64 6.82 6.98
N ALA A 125 2.67 7.12 7.75
CA ALA A 125 3.14 8.48 8.01
C ALA A 125 3.88 9.09 6.82
N ALA A 126 4.72 8.28 6.17
CA ALA A 126 5.49 8.68 4.99
C ALA A 126 5.86 7.46 4.14
N VAL A 127 6.07 7.71 2.85
CA VAL A 127 6.62 6.71 1.91
C VAL A 127 7.68 7.39 1.04
N TYR A 128 8.83 6.75 0.88
CA TYR A 128 10.00 7.29 0.18
C TYR A 128 10.92 6.20 -0.37
N GLY A 129 11.71 6.55 -1.39
CA GLY A 129 12.80 5.70 -1.87
C GLY A 129 13.99 5.69 -0.91
N HIS A 130 14.57 4.52 -0.67
CA HIS A 130 15.71 4.31 0.22
C HIS A 130 16.65 3.25 -0.36
N ASP A 131 17.95 3.39 -0.15
CA ASP A 131 18.92 2.40 -0.62
C ASP A 131 18.79 1.11 0.19
N SER A 132 18.58 -0.01 -0.49
CA SER A 132 18.37 -1.29 0.16
C SER A 132 19.64 -1.74 0.85
N GLU A 133 19.57 -1.96 2.16
CA GLU A 133 20.67 -2.56 2.93
C GLU A 133 20.93 -4.03 2.55
N LEU A 134 19.92 -4.70 1.98
CA LEU A 134 19.95 -6.11 1.62
C LEU A 134 20.31 -6.35 0.14
N GLN A 135 19.92 -5.41 -0.73
CA GLN A 135 20.15 -5.49 -2.17
C GLN A 135 21.07 -4.35 -2.61
N VAL A 136 22.38 -4.59 -2.52
CA VAL A 136 23.42 -3.60 -2.85
C VAL A 136 23.16 -2.95 -4.22
N GLY A 137 23.18 -1.61 -4.25
CA GLY A 137 22.96 -0.84 -5.48
C GLY A 137 21.50 -0.76 -5.92
N LYS A 138 20.56 -1.34 -5.16
CA LYS A 138 19.12 -1.15 -5.35
C LYS A 138 18.55 -0.18 -4.34
N SER A 139 17.49 0.50 -4.71
CA SER A 139 16.70 1.35 -3.83
C SER A 139 15.24 0.87 -3.88
N ILE A 140 14.61 0.84 -2.71
CA ILE A 140 13.27 0.29 -2.48
C ILE A 140 12.39 1.34 -1.82
N LEU A 141 11.07 1.15 -1.86
CA LEU A 141 10.15 1.97 -1.08
C LEU A 141 10.13 1.51 0.37
N MET A 142 10.21 2.49 1.25
CA MET A 142 10.07 2.33 2.70
C MET A 142 8.82 3.06 3.18
N PHE A 143 8.18 2.51 4.20
CA PHE A 143 6.92 2.93 4.78
C PHE A 143 7.15 3.25 6.26
N ASP A 144 7.11 4.52 6.61
CA ASP A 144 7.09 4.93 8.01
C ASP A 144 5.65 4.80 8.53
N MET A 145 5.46 4.13 9.65
CA MET A 145 4.14 3.91 10.24
C MET A 145 3.97 4.77 11.48
N ALA A 146 2.77 5.30 11.71
CA ALA A 146 2.47 6.14 12.87
C ALA A 146 1.30 5.61 13.69
N GLY A 147 1.39 5.84 15.00
CA GLY A 147 0.30 5.53 15.94
C GLY A 147 0.10 4.03 16.12
N LEU A 148 1.10 3.33 16.66
CA LEU A 148 0.96 1.92 17.04
C LEU A 148 -0.24 1.76 18.01
N ARG A 149 -1.20 0.90 17.66
CA ARG A 149 -2.41 0.66 18.46
C ARG A 149 -2.49 -0.73 19.04
N ARG A 150 -2.15 -1.73 18.24
CA ARG A 150 -2.37 -3.13 18.58
C ARG A 150 -1.24 -3.99 18.02
N THR A 151 -0.98 -5.09 18.70
CA THR A 151 -0.06 -6.12 18.22
C THR A 151 -0.69 -7.50 18.39
N HIS A 152 -0.43 -8.39 17.43
CA HIS A 152 -0.59 -9.84 17.61
C HIS A 152 0.79 -10.45 17.70
N ARG A 153 1.01 -11.29 18.71
CA ARG A 153 2.24 -12.07 18.84
C ARG A 153 1.88 -13.52 18.60
N LEU A 154 2.35 -14.06 17.48
CA LEU A 154 1.99 -15.36 16.96
C LEU A 154 3.18 -16.31 17.13
N THR A 155 3.02 -17.37 17.93
CA THR A 155 4.11 -18.34 18.17
C THR A 155 4.01 -19.61 17.33
N GLY A 156 2.98 -19.75 16.50
CA GLY A 156 2.80 -20.91 15.62
C GLY A 156 1.52 -20.83 14.79
N ALA A 157 1.34 -21.82 13.90
CA ALA A 157 0.23 -21.86 12.95
C ALA A 157 -1.15 -21.91 13.64
N ASP A 158 -1.28 -22.64 14.76
CA ASP A 158 -2.55 -22.72 15.49
C ASP A 158 -2.94 -21.38 16.13
N ASP A 159 -1.96 -20.63 16.62
CA ASP A 159 -2.18 -19.29 17.18
C ASP A 159 -2.62 -18.31 16.08
N ALA A 160 -1.93 -18.31 14.93
CA ALA A 160 -2.31 -17.53 13.77
C ALA A 160 -3.74 -17.85 13.31
N ARG A 161 -4.12 -19.14 13.25
CA ARG A 161 -5.46 -19.58 12.88
C ARG A 161 -6.52 -19.13 13.89
N GLN A 162 -6.27 -19.28 15.19
CA GLN A 162 -7.21 -18.86 16.23
C GLN A 162 -7.46 -17.34 16.19
N VAL A 163 -6.40 -16.54 16.04
CA VAL A 163 -6.51 -15.08 15.95
C VAL A 163 -7.21 -14.66 14.66
N TYR A 164 -6.93 -15.35 13.54
CA TYR A 164 -7.61 -15.13 12.27
C TYR A 164 -9.12 -15.43 12.35
N GLU A 165 -9.50 -16.59 12.90
CA GLU A 165 -10.91 -16.95 13.12
C GLU A 165 -11.64 -15.90 13.96
N ALA A 166 -10.99 -15.37 15.00
CA ALA A 166 -11.54 -14.29 15.82
C ALA A 166 -11.68 -12.99 15.02
N ALA A 167 -10.68 -12.61 14.22
CA ALA A 167 -10.72 -11.39 13.41
C ALA A 167 -11.80 -11.45 12.31
N LEU A 168 -12.06 -12.64 11.75
CA LEU A 168 -13.13 -12.84 10.76
C LEU A 168 -14.53 -12.60 11.32
N LEU A 169 -14.76 -12.84 12.61
CA LEU A 169 -16.06 -12.59 13.25
C LEU A 169 -16.39 -11.10 13.31
N ASP A 170 -15.38 -10.25 13.36
CA ASP A 170 -15.50 -8.80 13.41
C ASP A 170 -15.31 -8.15 12.03
N GLU A 171 -15.15 -8.95 10.96
CA GLU A 171 -14.88 -8.43 9.62
C GLU A 171 -16.11 -7.72 9.04
N VAL A 172 -15.91 -6.47 8.64
CA VAL A 172 -16.91 -5.68 7.90
C VAL A 172 -16.54 -5.67 6.41
N PRO A 173 -17.50 -5.93 5.50
CA PRO A 173 -17.26 -5.79 4.07
C PRO A 173 -16.90 -4.35 3.69
N ILE A 174 -15.80 -4.19 2.95
CA ILE A 174 -15.43 -2.90 2.38
C ILE A 174 -16.30 -2.66 1.16
N GLN A 175 -17.07 -1.58 1.19
CA GLN A 175 -17.79 -1.08 0.01
C GLN A 175 -16.81 -0.22 -0.81
N LEU A 176 -16.75 -0.48 -2.11
CA LEU A 176 -16.00 0.33 -3.07
C LEU A 176 -16.98 1.19 -3.84
N ASP A 177 -16.61 2.45 -4.09
CA ASP A 177 -17.29 3.23 -5.12
C ASP A 177 -16.79 2.86 -6.52
N ASP A 178 -17.44 3.39 -7.55
CA ASP A 178 -17.13 3.05 -8.95
C ASP A 178 -15.67 3.36 -9.34
N ALA A 179 -15.10 4.44 -8.80
CA ALA A 179 -13.73 4.82 -9.10
C ALA A 179 -12.73 3.89 -8.41
N GLU A 180 -12.97 3.55 -7.14
CA GLU A 180 -12.15 2.60 -6.39
C GLU A 180 -12.24 1.19 -6.96
N GLN A 181 -13.44 0.74 -7.34
CA GLN A 181 -13.64 -0.54 -8.00
C GLN A 181 -12.80 -0.62 -9.28
N ARG A 182 -12.81 0.44 -10.10
CA ARG A 182 -12.00 0.52 -11.32
C ARG A 182 -10.49 0.46 -11.03
N ILE A 183 -10.01 1.11 -9.98
CA ILE A 183 -8.60 1.02 -9.55
C ILE A 183 -8.24 -0.42 -9.15
N VAL A 184 -9.09 -1.07 -8.34
CA VAL A 184 -8.86 -2.45 -7.88
C VAL A 184 -8.87 -3.43 -9.05
N ASP A 185 -9.84 -3.30 -9.95
CA ASP A 185 -9.97 -4.16 -11.12
C ASP A 185 -8.74 -4.03 -12.03
N LEU A 186 -8.33 -2.80 -12.36
CA LEU A 186 -7.15 -2.58 -13.22
C LEU A 186 -5.85 -3.02 -12.56
N LEU A 187 -5.72 -2.92 -11.25
CA LEU A 187 -4.52 -3.35 -10.53
C LEU A 187 -4.39 -4.88 -10.46
N CYS A 188 -5.52 -5.60 -10.42
CA CYS A 188 -5.59 -7.04 -10.17
C CYS A 188 -6.01 -7.89 -11.39
N ALA A 189 -6.37 -7.26 -12.51
CA ALA A 189 -6.68 -7.94 -13.77
C ALA A 189 -5.50 -7.86 -14.75
N PRO A 190 -5.31 -8.88 -15.61
CA PRO A 190 -4.33 -8.81 -16.69
C PRO A 190 -4.57 -7.62 -17.62
N THR A 191 -3.48 -7.05 -18.13
CA THR A 191 -3.50 -6.05 -19.20
C THR A 191 -3.93 -6.68 -20.53
N PRO A 192 -4.45 -5.88 -21.49
CA PRO A 192 -4.65 -6.35 -22.86
C PRO A 192 -3.34 -6.68 -23.60
N GLU A 193 -2.25 -6.01 -23.23
CA GLU A 193 -0.91 -6.24 -23.79
C GLU A 193 -0.24 -7.43 -23.07
N GLU A 194 0.25 -8.39 -23.84
CA GLU A 194 0.94 -9.58 -23.33
C GLU A 194 2.30 -9.20 -22.74
N GLY A 195 2.64 -9.75 -21.56
CA GLY A 195 3.90 -9.49 -20.88
C GLY A 195 3.96 -8.16 -20.11
N GLU A 196 2.82 -7.52 -19.85
CA GLU A 196 2.77 -6.27 -19.07
C GLU A 196 2.16 -6.51 -17.68
N ASP A 197 2.86 -6.08 -16.62
CA ASP A 197 2.31 -6.09 -15.27
C ASP A 197 1.31 -4.93 -15.11
N PRO A 198 0.03 -5.19 -14.75
CA PRO A 198 -0.97 -4.14 -14.54
C PRO A 198 -0.55 -3.13 -13.46
N GLY A 199 0.22 -3.58 -12.47
CA GLY A 199 0.79 -2.72 -11.45
C GLY A 199 1.81 -1.72 -11.98
N ALA A 200 2.62 -2.13 -12.95
CA ALA A 200 3.60 -1.30 -13.64
C ALA A 200 2.94 -0.22 -14.52
N VAL A 201 1.76 -0.52 -15.10
CA VAL A 201 0.92 0.44 -15.84
C VAL A 201 0.28 1.42 -14.87
N MET A 202 -0.37 0.91 -13.83
CA MET A 202 -1.00 1.72 -12.79
C MET A 202 0.00 2.61 -12.07
N ALA A 203 1.25 2.20 -11.91
CA ALA A 203 2.31 3.06 -11.36
C ALA A 203 2.55 4.30 -12.24
N GLY A 204 2.51 4.15 -13.57
CA GLY A 204 2.57 5.26 -14.51
C GLY A 204 1.35 6.18 -14.38
N ALA A 205 0.15 5.62 -14.26
CA ALA A 205 -1.06 6.39 -14.04
C ALA A 205 -1.02 7.18 -12.72
N THR A 206 -0.51 6.59 -11.64
CA THR A 206 -0.35 7.29 -10.35
C THR A 206 0.68 8.43 -10.39
N TRP A 207 1.59 8.41 -11.36
CA TRP A 207 2.58 9.46 -11.56
C TRP A 207 1.91 10.81 -11.78
N PHE A 208 0.85 10.84 -12.60
CA PHE A 208 0.07 12.04 -12.94
C PHE A 208 -0.63 12.67 -11.74
N ILE A 209 -1.14 11.84 -10.82
CA ILE A 209 -1.91 12.33 -9.67
C ILE A 209 -1.04 12.75 -8.48
N GLY A 210 0.25 12.39 -8.48
CA GLY A 210 1.22 12.93 -7.52
C GLY A 210 2.35 12.00 -7.11
N ALA A 211 2.36 10.73 -7.53
CA ALA A 211 3.42 9.78 -7.16
C ALA A 211 4.81 10.22 -7.66
N ALA A 212 4.87 11.02 -8.73
CA ALA A 212 6.08 11.68 -9.23
C ALA A 212 6.83 12.50 -8.15
N PHE A 213 6.11 12.94 -7.12
CA PHE A 213 6.64 13.76 -6.04
C PHE A 213 7.03 12.96 -4.80
N CYS A 214 6.90 11.63 -4.82
CA CYS A 214 7.43 10.77 -3.77
C CYS A 214 8.94 11.05 -3.55
N PRO A 215 9.39 11.30 -2.31
CA PRO A 215 10.80 11.56 -2.04
C PRO A 215 11.70 10.43 -2.52
N ARG A 216 12.79 10.79 -3.21
CA ARG A 216 13.79 9.85 -3.76
C ARG A 216 13.22 8.78 -4.72
N ILE A 217 11.99 8.96 -5.24
CA ILE A 217 11.35 7.95 -6.11
C ILE A 217 12.16 7.62 -7.37
N ARG A 218 12.86 8.61 -7.93
CA ARG A 218 13.74 8.45 -9.11
C ARG A 218 14.96 7.56 -8.86
N GLN A 219 15.25 7.19 -7.61
CA GLN A 219 16.35 6.29 -7.27
C GLN A 219 15.89 4.83 -7.20
N VAL A 220 14.58 4.60 -7.05
CA VAL A 220 13.99 3.26 -7.07
C VAL A 220 14.06 2.75 -8.52
N GLN A 221 14.82 1.68 -8.77
CA GLN A 221 15.21 1.28 -10.13
C GLN A 221 14.00 0.94 -11.00
N ALA A 222 12.94 0.39 -10.41
CA ALA A 222 11.68 0.10 -11.10
C ALA A 222 10.97 1.36 -11.62
N MET A 223 11.42 2.56 -11.20
CA MET A 223 10.89 3.87 -11.62
C MET A 223 11.75 4.55 -12.69
N ASN A 224 12.89 3.97 -13.09
CA ASN A 224 13.80 4.58 -14.06
C ASN A 224 13.10 4.88 -15.39
N LYS A 225 12.15 4.04 -15.81
CA LYS A 225 11.32 4.26 -17.01
C LYS A 225 10.55 5.58 -16.99
N PHE A 226 10.30 6.15 -15.81
CA PHE A 226 9.65 7.44 -15.61
C PHE A 226 10.63 8.60 -15.32
N ALA A 227 11.94 8.34 -15.28
CA ALA A 227 12.96 9.29 -14.81
C ALA A 227 14.03 9.66 -15.87
N GLU A 228 14.05 9.03 -17.04
CA GLU A 228 15.23 9.00 -17.94
C GLU A 228 15.32 10.09 -19.04
N ALA A 229 14.35 11.00 -19.22
CA ALA A 229 14.43 11.97 -20.33
C ALA A 229 14.62 13.43 -19.89
N LYS A 230 15.46 14.17 -20.64
CA LYS A 230 15.75 15.62 -20.47
C LYS A 230 14.53 16.53 -20.65
N ASP A 231 13.43 15.99 -21.17
CA ASP A 231 12.10 16.60 -21.27
C ASP A 231 11.06 15.62 -20.72
N ASP A 232 11.19 15.26 -19.43
CA ASP A 232 10.35 14.29 -18.70
C ASP A 232 8.86 14.69 -18.75
N LEU A 233 8.19 14.32 -19.84
CA LEU A 233 6.80 14.64 -20.14
C LEU A 233 5.89 14.21 -18.99
N TYR A 234 6.15 13.05 -18.38
CA TYR A 234 5.38 12.55 -17.25
C TYR A 234 5.53 13.45 -16.02
N PHE A 235 6.75 13.86 -15.67
CA PHE A 235 6.95 14.82 -14.59
C PHE A 235 6.39 16.21 -14.92
N GLN A 236 6.55 16.68 -16.15
CA GLN A 236 6.00 17.97 -16.59
C GLN A 236 4.46 17.97 -16.52
N LEU A 237 3.81 16.90 -16.96
CA LEU A 237 2.36 16.74 -16.84
C LEU A 237 1.93 16.70 -15.37
N ALA A 238 2.57 15.88 -14.53
CA ALA A 238 2.31 15.85 -13.09
C ALA A 238 2.51 17.23 -12.42
N ALA A 239 3.54 17.96 -12.83
CA ALA A 239 3.83 19.33 -12.37
C ALA A 239 2.77 20.33 -12.83
N ASN A 240 2.33 20.26 -14.09
CA ASN A 240 1.27 21.10 -14.62
C ASN A 240 -0.05 20.88 -13.86
N PHE A 241 -0.38 19.64 -13.52
CA PHE A 241 -1.56 19.34 -12.72
C PHE A 241 -1.46 19.75 -11.24
N LEU A 242 -0.30 20.20 -10.76
CA LEU A 242 -0.25 20.94 -9.50
C LEU A 242 -0.75 22.38 -9.67
N PHE A 243 -0.46 23.02 -10.81
CA PHE A 243 -0.89 24.39 -11.10
C PHE A 243 -2.33 24.48 -11.58
N GLU A 244 -2.75 23.52 -12.40
CA GLU A 244 -4.03 23.50 -13.09
C GLU A 244 -4.70 22.13 -12.87
N PRO A 245 -5.11 21.79 -11.63
CA PRO A 245 -5.70 20.49 -11.34
C PRO A 245 -6.96 20.21 -12.16
N ASP A 246 -7.73 21.24 -12.53
CA ASP A 246 -8.94 21.09 -13.34
C ASP A 246 -8.65 20.56 -14.76
N LYS A 247 -7.44 20.75 -15.30
CA LYS A 247 -7.04 20.20 -16.60
C LYS A 247 -6.89 18.68 -16.58
N MET A 248 -6.84 18.06 -15.40
CA MET A 248 -6.93 16.61 -15.30
C MET A 248 -8.25 16.09 -15.91
N ALA A 249 -9.31 16.90 -15.98
CA ALA A 249 -10.59 16.52 -16.62
C ALA A 249 -10.43 16.01 -18.05
N GLU A 250 -9.48 16.57 -18.80
CA GLU A 250 -9.21 16.20 -20.19
C GLU A 250 -8.67 14.76 -20.33
N TRP A 251 -8.31 14.14 -19.20
CA TRP A 251 -7.71 12.81 -19.13
C TRP A 251 -8.64 11.75 -18.53
N GLU A 252 -9.90 12.10 -18.18
CA GLU A 252 -10.90 11.12 -17.71
C GLU A 252 -11.32 10.12 -18.81
N ASP A 253 -11.23 10.57 -20.06
CA ASP A 253 -11.48 9.76 -21.26
C ASP A 253 -10.18 9.40 -21.99
N ALA A 254 -9.05 9.39 -21.28
CA ALA A 254 -7.77 8.97 -21.86
C ALA A 254 -7.88 7.56 -22.45
N SER A 255 -7.21 7.33 -23.59
CA SER A 255 -7.21 6.03 -24.25
C SER A 255 -6.59 4.93 -23.39
N ASP A 256 -5.68 5.30 -22.48
CA ASP A 256 -5.16 4.42 -21.45
C ASP A 256 -6.16 4.31 -20.27
N PRO A 257 -6.76 3.13 -20.04
CA PRO A 257 -7.77 2.95 -18.99
C PRO A 257 -7.24 3.24 -17.58
N SER A 258 -5.94 3.03 -17.35
CA SER A 258 -5.27 3.23 -16.07
C SER A 258 -5.18 4.71 -15.72
N THR A 259 -4.74 5.55 -16.67
CA THR A 259 -4.71 7.01 -16.53
C THR A 259 -6.11 7.57 -16.32
N ALA A 260 -7.08 7.15 -17.13
CA ALA A 260 -8.48 7.54 -16.98
C ALA A 260 -9.03 7.20 -15.58
N ALA A 261 -8.74 6.00 -15.06
CA ALA A 261 -9.14 5.58 -13.73
C ALA A 261 -8.47 6.40 -12.62
N ALA A 262 -7.16 6.63 -12.72
CA ALA A 262 -6.39 7.41 -11.74
C ALA A 262 -6.91 8.85 -11.62
N VAL A 263 -7.16 9.48 -12.76
CA VAL A 263 -7.69 10.83 -12.88
C VAL A 263 -9.11 10.92 -12.32
N SER A 264 -9.99 10.02 -12.75
CA SER A 264 -11.39 9.96 -12.26
C SER A 264 -11.44 9.75 -10.75
N TRP A 265 -10.64 8.82 -10.22
CA TRP A 265 -10.51 8.64 -8.78
C TRP A 265 -10.07 9.93 -8.09
N PHE A 266 -8.98 10.55 -8.57
CA PHE A 266 -8.41 11.75 -7.96
C PHE A 266 -9.42 12.92 -7.92
N ARG A 267 -10.17 13.13 -9.01
CA ARG A 267 -11.12 14.24 -9.12
C ARG A 267 -12.41 14.02 -8.34
N THR A 268 -12.78 12.77 -8.09
CA THR A 268 -13.97 12.42 -7.28
C THR A 268 -13.67 12.38 -5.78
N ARG A 269 -12.41 12.45 -5.37
CA ARG A 269 -12.05 12.45 -3.94
C ARG A 269 -12.31 13.81 -3.28
N GLU A 270 -13.08 13.80 -2.19
CA GLU A 270 -13.17 14.95 -1.28
C GLU A 270 -11.86 15.19 -0.52
N SER A 271 -11.14 14.10 -0.20
CA SER A 271 -9.85 14.12 0.49
C SER A 271 -8.91 13.06 -0.07
N LEU A 272 -7.62 13.39 -0.14
CA LEU A 272 -6.60 12.45 -0.60
C LEU A 272 -6.00 11.67 0.57
N PRO A 273 -5.48 10.45 0.34
CA PRO A 273 -4.65 9.76 1.30
C PRO A 273 -3.47 10.63 1.76
N THR A 274 -3.15 10.56 3.05
CA THR A 274 -2.12 11.39 3.69
C THR A 274 -0.80 11.37 2.94
N VAL A 275 -0.36 10.18 2.50
CA VAL A 275 0.89 10.01 1.74
C VAL A 275 0.86 10.76 0.41
N LEU A 276 -0.19 10.57 -0.39
CA LEU A 276 -0.33 11.25 -1.69
C LEU A 276 -0.43 12.76 -1.52
N GLN A 277 -1.15 13.23 -0.50
CA GLN A 277 -1.20 14.65 -0.17
C GLN A 277 0.18 15.21 0.17
N GLN A 278 0.94 14.55 1.04
CA GLN A 278 2.28 14.99 1.42
C GLN A 278 3.21 15.04 0.20
N TRP A 279 3.12 14.06 -0.70
CA TRP A 279 3.86 14.07 -1.96
C TRP A 279 3.50 15.29 -2.81
N ARG A 280 2.21 15.58 -3.01
CA ARG A 280 1.76 16.77 -3.76
C ARG A 280 2.23 18.08 -3.12
N VAL A 281 2.18 18.20 -1.79
CA VAL A 281 2.72 19.37 -1.07
C VAL A 281 4.23 19.50 -1.28
N ALA A 282 4.97 18.40 -1.20
CA ALA A 282 6.41 18.38 -1.47
C ALA A 282 6.70 18.76 -2.94
N GLY A 283 5.85 18.34 -3.89
CA GLY A 283 5.89 18.76 -5.28
C GLY A 283 5.70 20.26 -5.45
N ALA A 284 4.62 20.82 -4.88
CA ALA A 284 4.31 22.25 -4.95
C ALA A 284 5.40 23.15 -4.32
N ARG A 285 6.14 22.64 -3.33
CA ARG A 285 7.30 23.34 -2.75
C ARG A 285 8.50 23.38 -3.70
N ARG A 286 8.67 22.38 -4.56
CA ARG A 286 9.83 22.21 -5.48
C ARG A 286 9.59 22.83 -6.85
N VAL A 287 8.41 22.63 -7.43
CA VAL A 287 8.10 23.06 -8.80
C VAL A 287 7.90 24.58 -8.89
N ARG A 288 8.30 25.16 -10.02
CA ARG A 288 8.07 26.56 -10.40
C ARG A 288 7.55 26.64 -11.83
N ASP A 289 6.67 27.59 -12.11
CA ASP A 289 6.30 27.90 -13.50
C ASP A 289 7.37 28.76 -14.18
N SER A 290 7.17 29.09 -15.46
CA SER A 290 8.07 29.95 -16.23
C SER A 290 8.25 31.36 -15.65
N ARG A 291 7.38 31.80 -14.74
CA ARG A 291 7.43 33.09 -14.05
C ARG A 291 7.94 32.95 -12.60
N GLY A 292 8.44 31.78 -12.21
CA GLY A 292 8.96 31.51 -10.85
C GLY A 292 7.88 31.36 -9.77
N ARG A 293 6.60 31.23 -10.13
CA ARG A 293 5.48 31.08 -9.20
C ARG A 293 5.35 29.63 -8.73
N ARG A 294 4.85 29.44 -7.51
CA ARG A 294 4.54 28.11 -6.94
C ARG A 294 3.06 27.76 -7.18
N PRO A 295 2.74 26.46 -7.30
CA PRO A 295 1.35 26.01 -7.28
C PRO A 295 0.65 26.44 -5.99
N ARG A 296 -0.64 26.79 -6.07
CA ARG A 296 -1.51 27.00 -4.92
C ARG A 296 -2.33 25.75 -4.72
N LEU A 297 -1.96 24.92 -3.75
CA LEU A 297 -2.81 23.82 -3.33
C LEU A 297 -3.93 24.39 -2.45
N SER A 298 -5.18 23.98 -2.68
CA SER A 298 -6.28 24.34 -1.78
C SER A 298 -6.11 23.56 -0.46
N ASP A 299 -6.19 24.27 0.67
CA ASP A 299 -6.08 23.66 2.00
C ASP A 299 -7.25 22.73 2.33
N ALA A 300 -8.35 22.79 1.55
CA ALA A 300 -9.53 21.95 1.70
C ALA A 300 -9.27 20.44 1.56
N ALA A 301 -8.14 20.05 0.96
CA ALA A 301 -7.79 18.64 0.79
C ALA A 301 -7.14 18.00 2.04
N ILE A 302 -6.77 18.78 3.07
CA ILE A 302 -6.01 18.33 4.27
C ILE A 302 -6.97 17.89 5.38
N VAL A 303 -7.83 16.92 5.09
CA VAL A 303 -8.63 16.28 6.13
C VAL A 303 -8.58 14.78 5.90
N SER A 304 -7.90 14.05 6.79
CA SER A 304 -8.04 12.59 6.80
C SER A 304 -9.51 12.29 7.14
N GLN A 305 -10.28 11.70 6.22
CA GLN A 305 -11.58 11.16 6.57
C GLN A 305 -11.35 9.95 7.49
N ARG A 306 -11.36 10.22 8.78
CA ARG A 306 -11.69 9.21 9.79
C ARG A 306 -13.18 8.96 9.66
N ASP A 307 -13.57 7.75 9.26
CA ASP A 307 -14.98 7.34 9.34
C ASP A 307 -15.36 7.24 10.82
N GLU A 308 -15.79 8.36 11.39
CA GLU A 308 -16.20 8.50 12.79
C GLU A 308 -17.35 7.55 13.17
N ALA A 309 -18.09 7.03 12.20
CA ALA A 309 -19.13 6.03 12.45
C ALA A 309 -18.51 4.63 12.56
N ALA A 310 -17.56 4.28 11.68
CA ALA A 310 -16.82 3.03 11.77
C ALA A 310 -15.92 2.94 13.02
N ILE A 311 -15.26 4.05 13.39
CA ILE A 311 -14.50 4.17 14.64
C ILE A 311 -15.40 3.93 15.84
N ARG A 312 -16.60 4.53 15.87
CA ARG A 312 -17.57 4.30 16.96
C ARG A 312 -18.03 2.84 17.04
N ARG A 313 -18.38 2.22 15.90
CA ARG A 313 -18.75 0.80 15.85
C ARG A 313 -17.64 -0.10 16.41
N ARG A 314 -16.38 0.17 16.06
CA ARG A 314 -15.22 -0.58 16.55
C ARG A 314 -14.98 -0.39 18.05
N GLN A 315 -15.05 0.85 18.54
CA GLN A 315 -14.90 1.15 19.97
C GLN A 315 -16.00 0.49 20.82
N GLU A 316 -17.23 0.44 20.30
CA GLU A 316 -18.34 -0.25 20.95
C GLU A 316 -18.12 -1.77 21.00
N ALA A 317 -17.66 -2.38 19.91
CA ALA A 317 -17.31 -3.80 19.85
C ALA A 317 -16.18 -4.15 20.84
N GLU A 318 -15.11 -3.36 20.89
CA GLU A 318 -13.99 -3.55 21.81
C GLU A 318 -14.42 -3.39 23.30
N SER A 319 -15.31 -2.43 23.57
CA SER A 319 -15.88 -2.23 24.91
C SER A 319 -16.76 -3.41 25.35
N ALA A 320 -17.56 -3.97 24.43
CA ALA A 320 -18.38 -5.15 24.67
C ALA A 320 -17.51 -6.38 25.00
N LEU A 321 -16.43 -6.60 24.25
CA LEU A 321 -15.46 -7.69 24.49
C LEU A 321 -14.79 -7.58 25.87
N ARG A 322 -14.38 -6.37 26.28
CA ARG A 322 -13.80 -6.13 27.63
C ARG A 322 -14.80 -6.42 28.74
N LYS A 323 -16.07 -6.07 28.57
CA LYS A 323 -17.14 -6.37 29.54
C LYS A 323 -17.46 -7.87 29.61
N GLY A 324 -17.43 -8.57 28.49
CA GLY A 324 -17.64 -10.03 28.42
C GLY A 324 -16.55 -10.83 29.15
N ARG A 325 -15.29 -10.43 29.03
CA ARG A 325 -14.16 -11.07 29.74
C ARG A 325 -14.18 -10.86 31.26
N ARG A 326 -14.72 -9.73 31.75
CA ARG A 326 -14.88 -9.47 33.19
C ARG A 326 -15.99 -10.28 33.87
N LYS A 327 -16.98 -10.78 33.12
CA LYS A 327 -18.06 -11.63 33.66
C LYS A 327 -17.71 -13.12 33.72
N LYS A 328 -16.59 -13.55 33.13
CA LYS A 328 -16.10 -14.93 33.13
C LYS A 328 -14.93 -15.18 34.10
N ARG A 329 -14.57 -14.19 34.91
CA ARG A 329 -13.67 -14.31 36.07
C ARG A 329 -14.50 -14.17 37.33
#